data_AF-A0A1A7RA70-F1
#
_entry.id   AF-A0A1A7RA70-F1
#
_cell.length_a   1.000
_cell.length_b   1.000
_cell.length_c   1.000
_cell.angle_alpha   90.00
_cell.angle_beta   90.00
_cell.angle_gamma   90.00
#
_symmetry.space_group_name_H-M   'P 1'
#
loop_
_entity.id
_entity.type
_entity.pdbx_description
1 polymer ?
#
loop_
_entity_poly.entity_id
_entity_poly.type
_entity_poly.pdbx_seq_one_letter_code
_entity_poly.pdbx_strand_id
1 'polypeptide(L)'
;MKISYLILASSLSLICIQTNAGFADTMRDLRSTLSQFNETSKEVSNTAREWTGSRTNNTSNYTNSSFTVGQQLRPKINNLPLYQSADKSGVVLNKLSKSADIIFAGNATKTGLIEVTTEYGNGWIESHLVQ
;
A
#
# COMPACT_ATOMS: atom_id res chain seq x y z
N MET A 1 0.00 -40.18 -52.53
CA MET A 1 1.25 -39.75 -53.20
C MET A 1 0.95 -38.57 -54.12
N LYS A 2 1.56 -37.40 -53.88
CA LYS A 2 2.05 -36.45 -54.88
C LYS A 2 2.72 -35.27 -54.16
N ILE A 3 4.02 -35.46 -54.06
CA ILE A 3 5.08 -34.47 -53.84
C ILE A 3 4.88 -33.23 -54.71
N SER A 4 5.05 -32.04 -54.14
CA SER A 4 5.49 -30.84 -54.86
C SER A 4 6.27 -29.95 -53.90
N TYR A 5 7.58 -30.18 -53.99
CA TYR A 5 8.70 -29.37 -53.52
C TYR A 5 8.40 -27.87 -53.57
N LEU A 6 8.68 -27.11 -52.52
CA LEU A 6 10.05 -26.67 -52.19
C LEU A 6 10.73 -26.04 -53.42
N ILE A 7 10.15 -24.96 -53.95
CA ILE A 7 10.90 -23.90 -54.64
C ILE A 7 10.13 -22.59 -54.40
N LEU A 8 10.44 -21.87 -53.33
CA LEU A 8 10.54 -20.41 -53.39
C LEU A 8 11.39 -19.89 -52.22
N ALA A 9 12.58 -20.47 -52.07
CA ALA A 9 13.68 -19.77 -51.43
C ALA A 9 14.19 -18.72 -52.43
N SER A 10 13.80 -17.45 -52.27
CA SER A 10 14.61 -16.34 -52.76
C SER A 10 14.18 -15.02 -52.13
N SER A 11 15.06 -14.58 -51.22
CA SER A 11 15.54 -13.20 -51.12
C SER A 11 14.51 -12.08 -50.97
N LEU A 12 14.34 -11.62 -49.73
CA LEU A 12 14.43 -10.18 -49.46
C LEU A 12 14.85 -9.90 -48.01
N SER A 13 16.15 -10.08 -47.76
CA SER A 13 16.84 -9.43 -46.64
C SER A 13 16.99 -7.93 -46.95
N LEU A 14 16.11 -7.11 -46.39
CA LEU A 14 16.21 -5.65 -46.28
C LEU A 14 15.34 -5.28 -45.06
N ILE A 15 15.75 -4.56 -44.02
CA ILE A 15 16.89 -3.72 -43.69
C ILE A 15 16.86 -3.63 -42.16
N CYS A 16 17.98 -3.87 -41.48
CA CYS A 16 18.17 -3.35 -40.12
C CYS A 16 18.57 -1.88 -40.24
N ILE A 17 17.67 -0.96 -39.93
CA ILE A 17 18.05 0.38 -39.47
C ILE A 17 17.71 0.42 -37.99
N GLN A 18 18.74 0.35 -37.13
CA GLN A 18 18.59 0.64 -35.73
C GLN A 18 18.58 2.16 -35.53
N THR A 19 17.38 2.75 -35.50
CA THR A 19 17.17 4.12 -35.02
C THR A 19 17.28 4.13 -33.49
N ASN A 20 18.50 4.12 -32.96
CA ASN A 20 18.79 4.17 -31.52
C ASN A 20 19.31 5.55 -31.06
N ALA A 21 18.95 6.62 -31.77
CA ALA A 21 19.27 7.99 -31.32
C ALA A 21 18.32 8.46 -30.20
N GLY A 22 17.05 8.04 -30.23
CA GLY A 22 16.05 8.50 -29.26
C GLY A 22 16.20 7.94 -27.84
N PHE A 23 16.86 6.79 -27.67
CA PHE A 23 17.06 6.20 -26.33
C PHE A 23 18.22 6.84 -25.56
N ALA A 24 19.21 7.38 -26.29
CA ALA A 24 20.33 8.10 -25.68
C ALA A 24 19.91 9.50 -25.22
N ASP A 25 19.08 10.19 -26.00
CA ASP A 25 18.49 11.48 -25.61
C ASP A 25 17.53 11.33 -24.42
N THR A 26 16.70 10.28 -24.37
CA THR A 26 15.84 10.02 -23.20
C THR A 26 16.62 9.66 -21.94
N MET A 27 17.77 8.98 -22.03
CA MET A 27 18.63 8.70 -20.88
C MET A 27 19.30 9.98 -20.35
N ARG A 28 19.68 10.92 -21.23
CA ARG A 28 20.24 12.22 -20.84
C ARG A 28 19.16 13.13 -20.24
N ASP A 29 17.96 13.12 -20.80
CA ASP A 29 16.80 13.87 -20.31
C ASP A 29 16.29 13.33 -18.96
N LEU A 30 16.27 11.99 -18.79
CA LEU A 30 15.98 11.35 -17.50
C LEU A 30 16.98 11.76 -16.42
N ARG A 31 18.27 11.88 -16.76
CA ARG A 31 19.30 12.31 -15.79
C ARG A 31 19.16 13.79 -15.43
N SER A 32 18.89 14.66 -16.41
CA SER A 32 18.59 16.08 -16.15
C SER A 32 17.32 16.25 -15.31
N THR A 33 16.28 15.47 -15.59
CA THR A 33 15.01 15.45 -14.84
C THR A 33 15.22 14.93 -13.40
N LEU A 34 16.06 13.91 -13.20
CA LEU A 34 16.38 13.39 -11.87
C LEU A 34 17.13 14.44 -11.01
N SER A 35 17.98 15.26 -11.64
CA SER A 35 18.67 16.36 -10.95
C SER A 35 17.70 17.49 -10.55
N GLN A 36 16.68 17.78 -11.36
CA GLN A 36 15.61 18.74 -11.01
C GLN A 36 14.65 18.19 -9.94
N PHE A 37 14.40 16.88 -9.91
CA PHE A 37 13.59 16.26 -8.86
C PHE A 37 14.30 16.28 -7.50
N ASN A 38 15.63 16.14 -7.49
CA ASN A 38 16.41 16.20 -6.26
C ASN A 38 16.38 17.60 -5.60
N GLU A 39 16.39 18.69 -6.38
CA GLU A 39 16.21 20.05 -5.86
C GLU A 39 14.74 20.37 -5.49
N THR A 40 13.75 19.81 -6.22
CA THR A 40 12.31 19.99 -5.90
C THR A 40 11.88 19.26 -4.62
N SER A 41 12.56 18.17 -4.24
CA SER A 41 12.25 17.44 -2.99
C SER A 41 12.53 18.24 -1.71
N LYS A 42 13.37 19.27 -1.78
CA LYS A 42 13.71 20.12 -0.63
C LYS A 42 12.69 21.23 -0.39
N GLU A 43 11.98 21.69 -1.41
CA GLU A 43 11.03 22.81 -1.30
C GLU A 43 9.58 22.34 -1.07
N VAL A 44 9.21 21.15 -1.56
CA VAL A 44 7.85 20.58 -1.36
C VAL A 44 7.65 19.96 0.03
N SER A 45 8.71 19.78 0.83
CA SER A 45 8.57 19.40 2.25
C SER A 45 8.00 20.52 3.13
N ASN A 46 8.02 21.78 2.66
CA ASN A 46 7.49 22.91 3.43
C ASN A 46 6.03 23.24 3.07
N THR A 47 5.58 23.01 1.84
CA THR A 47 4.19 23.33 1.44
C THR A 47 3.19 22.23 1.88
N ALA A 48 3.59 20.95 1.93
CA ALA A 48 2.73 19.89 2.47
C ALA A 48 2.52 20.00 3.99
N ARG A 49 3.42 20.71 4.69
CA ARG A 49 3.33 20.96 6.13
C ARG A 49 2.26 22.00 6.48
N GLU A 50 1.90 22.87 5.55
CA GLU A 50 1.00 24.01 5.80
C GLU A 50 -0.48 23.66 5.64
N TRP A 51 -0.85 22.62 4.88
CA TRP A 51 -2.26 22.18 4.80
C TRP A 51 -2.70 21.26 5.95
N THR A 52 -1.76 20.56 6.60
CA THR A 52 -2.07 19.77 7.81
C THR A 52 -1.96 20.57 9.12
N GLY A 53 -1.53 21.83 9.03
CA GLY A 53 -1.24 22.70 10.16
C GLY A 53 -2.47 23.47 10.66
N SER A 54 -3.52 22.79 11.12
CA SER A 54 -4.55 23.38 12.01
C SER A 54 -5.48 22.32 12.60
N ARG A 55 -4.94 21.33 13.31
CA ARG A 55 -5.66 20.62 14.40
C ARG A 55 -4.68 20.30 15.53
N THR A 56 -4.28 21.35 16.23
CA THR A 56 -3.49 21.29 17.45
C THR A 56 -4.29 20.63 18.59
N ASN A 57 -3.64 19.65 19.20
CA ASN A 57 -3.78 19.13 20.56
C ASN A 57 -5.10 18.47 20.99
N ASN A 58 -5.04 17.14 21.10
CA ASN A 58 -5.28 16.53 22.40
C ASN A 58 -4.21 15.48 22.66
N THR A 59 -3.33 15.81 23.60
CA THR A 59 -2.48 14.88 24.32
C THR A 59 -3.35 13.76 24.88
N SER A 60 -3.19 12.57 24.33
CA SER A 60 -3.60 11.34 24.99
C SER A 60 -2.43 10.40 24.81
N ASN A 61 -1.87 9.94 25.92
CA ASN A 61 -0.88 8.87 25.97
C ASN A 61 -1.53 7.55 25.51
N TYR A 62 -1.94 7.50 24.24
CA TYR A 62 -2.32 6.28 23.57
C TYR A 62 -1.03 5.65 23.09
N THR A 63 -0.78 4.43 23.57
CA THR A 63 0.24 3.54 23.02
C THR A 63 -0.05 3.34 21.54
N ASN A 64 0.48 4.25 20.73
CA ASN A 64 0.50 4.22 19.28
C ASN A 64 1.40 3.06 18.88
N SER A 65 0.86 1.84 18.87
CA SER A 65 1.31 0.86 17.90
C SER A 65 0.95 1.44 16.55
N SER A 66 1.89 2.13 15.92
CA SER A 66 1.74 2.70 14.58
C SER A 66 1.62 1.56 13.58
N PHE A 67 0.43 0.98 13.46
CA PHE A 67 0.14 -0.04 12.48
C PHE A 67 0.15 0.60 11.08
N THR A 68 0.76 -0.10 10.12
CA THR A 68 0.73 0.32 8.72
C THR A 68 -0.51 -0.26 8.05
N VAL A 69 -1.19 0.50 7.20
CA VAL A 69 -2.36 -0.01 6.45
C VAL A 69 -1.97 -1.25 5.65
N GLY A 70 -2.76 -2.31 5.75
CA GLY A 70 -2.46 -3.60 5.12
C GLY A 70 -1.50 -4.48 5.93
N GLN A 71 -1.01 -4.03 7.09
CA GLN A 71 -0.23 -4.85 8.00
C GLN A 71 -1.09 -5.99 8.55
N GLN A 72 -0.53 -7.20 8.51
CA GLN A 72 -1.09 -8.36 9.18
C GLN A 72 -0.79 -8.28 10.67
N LEU A 73 -1.84 -8.33 11.48
CA LEU A 73 -1.84 -8.30 12.93
C LEU A 73 -2.28 -9.65 13.48
N ARG A 74 -1.73 -10.02 14.63
CA ARG A 74 -2.12 -11.24 15.36
C ARG A 74 -2.67 -10.91 16.75
N PRO A 75 -3.77 -11.54 17.17
CA PRO A 75 -4.26 -11.40 18.53
C PRO A 75 -3.33 -11.97 19.59
N LYS A 76 -3.11 -11.21 20.65
CA LYS A 76 -2.36 -11.63 21.84
C LYS A 76 -3.19 -12.55 22.74
N ILE A 77 -4.52 -12.41 22.70
CA ILE A 77 -5.48 -13.15 23.52
C ILE A 77 -6.42 -14.01 22.66
N ASN A 78 -6.97 -15.06 23.26
CA ASN A 78 -8.07 -15.80 22.64
C ASN A 78 -9.38 -15.08 22.90
N ASN A 79 -10.37 -15.32 22.04
CA ASN A 79 -11.71 -14.73 22.13
C ASN A 79 -11.70 -13.20 22.06
N LEU A 80 -10.81 -12.62 21.26
CA LEU A 80 -10.74 -11.18 21.03
C LEU A 80 -12.05 -10.70 20.37
N PRO A 81 -12.85 -9.84 21.02
CA PRO A 81 -14.11 -9.39 20.45
C PRO A 81 -13.88 -8.52 19.20
N LEU A 82 -14.57 -8.86 18.12
CA LEU A 82 -14.71 -8.07 16.91
C LEU A 82 -16.02 -7.29 17.00
N TYR A 83 -15.93 -5.98 17.14
CA TYR A 83 -17.08 -5.08 17.25
C TYR A 83 -17.55 -4.62 15.86
N GLN A 84 -18.86 -4.43 15.69
CA GLN A 84 -19.42 -3.89 14.44
C GLN A 84 -19.10 -2.40 14.25
N SER A 85 -19.05 -1.66 15.35
CA SER A 85 -18.86 -0.22 15.38
C SER A 85 -17.65 0.12 16.26
N ALA A 86 -17.15 1.36 16.14
CA ALA A 86 -16.00 1.83 16.88
C ALA A 86 -16.30 2.16 18.36
N ASP A 87 -17.08 1.30 19.03
CA ASP A 87 -17.54 1.43 20.40
C ASP A 87 -17.42 0.09 21.13
N LYS A 88 -16.86 0.09 22.35
CA LYS A 88 -16.67 -1.12 23.16
C LYS A 88 -17.97 -1.74 23.68
N SER A 89 -19.02 -0.93 23.76
CA SER A 89 -20.38 -1.34 24.13
C SER A 89 -21.20 -1.75 22.89
N GLY A 90 -20.59 -1.69 21.69
CA GLY A 90 -21.21 -2.10 20.45
C GLY A 90 -21.46 -3.60 20.38
N VAL A 91 -22.27 -4.00 19.40
CA VAL A 91 -22.55 -5.41 19.13
C VAL A 91 -21.26 -6.11 18.72
N VAL A 92 -20.96 -7.22 19.38
CA VAL A 92 -19.85 -8.11 19.03
C VAL A 92 -20.30 -9.00 17.88
N LEU A 93 -19.68 -8.82 16.72
CA LEU A 93 -19.93 -9.64 15.53
C LEU A 93 -19.43 -11.07 15.74
N ASN A 94 -18.19 -11.20 16.21
CA ASN A 94 -17.59 -12.50 16.48
C ASN A 94 -16.44 -12.37 17.50
N LYS A 95 -15.90 -13.51 17.92
CA LYS A 95 -14.73 -13.62 18.80
C LYS A 95 -13.59 -14.28 18.03
N LEU A 96 -12.50 -13.55 17.86
CA LEU A 96 -11.31 -13.99 17.11
C LEU A 96 -10.40 -14.82 18.02
N SER A 97 -9.79 -15.86 17.44
CA SER A 97 -8.79 -16.69 18.13
C SER A 97 -7.39 -16.05 18.05
N LYS A 98 -6.43 -16.52 18.86
CA LYS A 98 -5.02 -16.08 18.77
C LYS A 98 -4.38 -16.32 17.41
N SER A 99 -4.90 -17.31 16.67
CA SER A 99 -4.39 -17.69 15.36
C SER A 99 -5.09 -16.96 14.22
N ALA A 100 -6.11 -16.14 14.52
CA ALA A 100 -6.83 -15.41 13.50
C ALA A 100 -5.89 -14.42 12.80
N ASP A 101 -5.98 -14.38 11.47
CA ASP A 101 -5.29 -13.39 10.66
C ASP A 101 -6.18 -12.15 10.52
N ILE A 102 -5.62 -11.01 10.87
CA ILE A 102 -6.31 -9.73 10.94
C ILE A 102 -5.50 -8.73 10.13
N ILE A 103 -6.15 -7.95 9.27
CA ILE A 103 -5.48 -6.93 8.47
C ILE A 103 -5.92 -5.55 8.96
N PHE A 104 -4.96 -4.66 9.24
CA PHE A 104 -5.28 -3.29 9.62
C PHE A 104 -5.83 -2.48 8.44
N ALA A 105 -7.04 -1.94 8.59
CA ALA A 105 -7.75 -1.22 7.52
C ALA A 105 -7.37 0.27 7.43
N GLY A 106 -6.68 0.82 8.45
CA GLY A 106 -6.14 2.18 8.43
C GLY A 106 -6.88 3.19 9.31
N ASN A 107 -8.08 2.86 9.79
CA ASN A 107 -8.81 3.72 10.72
C ASN A 107 -8.54 3.33 12.17
N ALA A 108 -8.35 4.34 13.01
CA ALA A 108 -8.17 4.18 14.44
C ALA A 108 -8.97 5.25 15.19
N THR A 109 -9.56 4.85 16.31
CA THR A 109 -10.29 5.75 17.20
C THR A 109 -9.41 6.23 18.35
N LYS A 110 -9.80 7.38 18.91
CA LYS A 110 -9.21 7.90 20.15
C LYS A 110 -9.44 6.99 21.37
N THR A 111 -10.33 6.01 21.26
CA THR A 111 -10.64 5.00 22.30
C THR A 111 -9.81 3.73 22.15
N GLY A 112 -8.87 3.70 21.21
CA GLY A 112 -7.96 2.57 21.04
C GLY A 112 -8.53 1.42 20.23
N LEU A 113 -9.69 1.61 19.59
CA LEU A 113 -10.19 0.64 18.63
C LEU A 113 -9.60 0.94 17.26
N ILE A 114 -9.12 -0.10 16.60
CA ILE A 114 -8.65 -0.07 15.22
C ILE A 114 -9.63 -0.80 14.33
N GLU A 115 -9.86 -0.27 13.14
CA GLU A 115 -10.62 -0.96 12.12
C GLU A 115 -9.74 -2.01 11.46
N VAL A 116 -10.30 -3.21 11.32
CA VAL A 116 -9.61 -4.36 10.78
C VAL A 116 -10.51 -5.17 9.87
N THR A 117 -9.87 -5.83 8.90
CA THR A 117 -10.50 -6.82 8.03
C THR A 117 -10.09 -8.21 8.51
N THR A 118 -11.08 -9.07 8.69
CA THR A 118 -10.91 -10.47 9.13
C THR A 118 -11.66 -11.40 8.18
N GLU A 119 -11.53 -12.72 8.40
CA GLU A 119 -12.33 -13.73 7.70
C GLU A 119 -13.85 -13.57 7.88
N TYR A 120 -14.28 -12.91 8.97
CA TYR A 120 -15.68 -12.65 9.28
C TYR A 120 -16.16 -11.30 8.73
N GLY A 121 -15.31 -10.59 7.98
CA GLY A 121 -15.57 -9.26 7.45
C GLY A 121 -14.87 -8.15 8.24
N ASN A 122 -15.32 -6.92 8.02
CA ASN A 122 -14.76 -5.72 8.62
C ASN A 122 -15.35 -5.49 10.02
N GLY A 123 -14.52 -5.03 10.94
CA GLY A 123 -14.95 -4.63 12.26
C GLY A 123 -13.86 -3.92 13.04
N TRP A 124 -14.11 -3.72 14.31
CA TRP A 124 -13.26 -2.96 15.21
C TRP A 124 -12.73 -3.85 16.31
N ILE A 125 -11.45 -3.71 16.64
CA ILE A 125 -10.80 -4.45 17.73
C ILE A 125 -9.92 -3.52 18.55
N GLU A 126 -9.56 -3.92 19.76
CA GLU A 126 -8.70 -3.11 20.61
C GLU A 126 -7.22 -3.23 20.21
N SER A 127 -6.57 -2.11 19.91
CA SER A 127 -5.21 -2.03 19.38
C SER A 127 -4.16 -2.67 20.29
N HIS A 128 -4.33 -2.57 21.61
CA HIS A 128 -3.38 -3.12 22.57
C HIS A 128 -3.41 -4.65 22.65
N LEU A 129 -4.48 -5.27 22.17
CA LEU A 129 -4.68 -6.73 22.17
C LEU A 129 -4.13 -7.40 20.91
N VAL A 130 -3.50 -6.64 20.01
CA VAL A 130 -2.87 -7.14 18.78
C VAL A 130 -1.43 -6.63 18.61
N GLN A 131 -0.67 -7.28 17.73
CA GLN A 131 0.71 -6.94 17.35
C GLN A 131 1.00 -7.33 15.91
#